data_AF-A0A9X3IVG3-F1
#
_entry.id   AF-A0A9X3IVG3-F1
#
_cell.length_a   1.000
_cell.length_b   1.000
_cell.length_c   1.000
_cell.angle_alpha   90.00
_cell.angle_beta   90.00
_cell.angle_gamma   90.00
#
_symmetry.space_group_name_H-M   'P 1'
#
loop_
_entity.id
_entity.type
_entity.pdbx_description
1 polymer ?
#
loop_
_entity_poly.entity_id
_entity_poly.type
_entity_poly.pdbx_seq_one_letter_code
_entity_poly.pdbx_strand_id
1 'polypeptide(L)'
;MSNVLHRSFLAFAFLFGAGLAACGDDSSGATNLEISASCKSYCDKARECDEDVSVDECVNDCKDKIGNCMADEQRETLDDLDSCASDACGEFGACTVGAGLQCTFGL
;
A
#
# COMPACT_ATOMS: atom_id res chain seq x y z
N MET A 1 -20.31 56.76 -8.40
CA MET A 1 -18.91 56.65 -7.95
C MET A 1 -18.75 55.27 -7.33
N SER A 2 -18.19 54.31 -8.09
CA SER A 2 -17.97 52.93 -7.64
C SER A 2 -16.47 52.71 -7.59
N ASN A 3 -15.96 52.39 -6.40
CA ASN A 3 -14.55 52.19 -6.03
C ASN A 3 -14.61 51.43 -4.68
N VAL A 4 -13.93 50.34 -4.34
CA VAL A 4 -12.91 49.44 -4.93
C VAL A 4 -12.92 48.16 -4.05
N LEU A 5 -12.24 47.10 -4.50
CA LEU A 5 -11.55 46.04 -3.73
C LEU A 5 -12.29 44.73 -3.38
N HIS A 6 -12.21 43.82 -4.36
CA HIS A 6 -11.69 42.45 -4.23
C HIS A 6 -10.99 42.13 -2.89
N ARG A 7 -11.41 41.04 -2.22
CA ARG A 7 -10.53 39.98 -1.66
C ARG A 7 -11.37 38.90 -0.97
N SER A 8 -11.43 37.75 -1.62
CA SER A 8 -11.95 36.48 -1.11
C SER A 8 -11.27 36.06 0.18
N PHE A 9 -12.06 35.63 1.18
CA PHE A 9 -11.59 34.82 2.30
C PHE A 9 -12.67 33.76 2.58
N LEU A 10 -12.42 32.55 2.09
CA LEU A 10 -13.13 31.32 2.50
C LEU A 10 -12.47 30.82 3.79
N ALA A 11 -13.26 30.60 4.84
CA ALA A 11 -12.82 29.90 6.04
C ALA A 11 -13.62 28.59 6.15
N PHE A 12 -12.97 27.48 5.81
CA PHE A 12 -13.48 26.13 5.96
C PHE A 12 -13.24 25.68 7.41
N ALA A 13 -14.31 25.32 8.11
CA ALA A 13 -14.22 24.78 9.46
C ALA A 13 -13.87 23.28 9.38
N PHE A 14 -12.63 22.94 9.74
CA PHE A 14 -12.17 21.56 9.89
C PHE A 14 -12.63 21.01 11.24
N LEU A 15 -13.46 19.96 11.20
CA LEU A 15 -13.90 19.18 12.35
C LEU A 15 -12.73 18.36 12.90
N PHE A 16 -12.58 18.40 14.22
CA PHE A 16 -11.66 17.58 15.00
C PHE A 16 -12.03 16.10 14.92
N GLY A 17 -11.09 15.28 14.43
CA GLY A 17 -11.15 13.82 14.43
C GLY A 17 -9.75 13.23 14.30
N ALA A 18 -8.86 13.53 15.27
CA ALA A 18 -7.48 13.04 15.27
C ALA A 18 -7.38 11.70 16.03
N GLY A 19 -7.76 10.62 15.35
CA GLY A 19 -7.25 9.28 15.62
C GLY A 19 -5.98 9.07 14.81
N LEU A 20 -4.83 9.09 15.48
CA LEU A 20 -3.52 8.52 15.15
C LEU A 20 -3.24 8.10 13.69
N ALA A 21 -2.45 8.94 13.01
CA ALA A 21 -1.34 8.62 12.10
C ALA A 21 -1.49 7.44 11.12
N ALA A 22 -1.75 7.73 9.83
CA ALA A 22 -0.95 7.33 8.67
C ALA A 22 -1.65 7.77 7.36
N CYS A 23 -0.84 8.16 6.38
CA CYS A 23 -1.12 8.61 5.02
C CYS A 23 -2.04 9.84 4.83
N GLY A 24 -1.43 10.92 4.34
CA GLY A 24 -2.12 12.13 3.92
C GLY A 24 -3.08 11.85 2.77
N ASP A 25 -4.27 12.46 2.91
CA ASP A 25 -5.20 12.76 1.84
C ASP A 25 -4.45 13.46 0.69
N ASP A 26 -4.80 13.09 -0.55
CA ASP A 26 -4.25 13.53 -1.84
C ASP A 26 -2.91 12.90 -2.27
N SER A 27 -2.92 11.63 -2.69
CA SER A 27 -1.88 11.14 -3.61
C SER A 27 -2.37 10.01 -4.49
N SER A 28 -1.95 10.03 -5.75
CA SER A 28 -2.29 9.12 -6.84
C SER A 28 -1.81 7.68 -6.62
N GLY A 29 -1.81 7.13 -5.40
CA GLY A 29 -1.29 5.81 -5.02
C GLY A 29 -2.36 4.80 -4.59
N ALA A 30 -1.93 3.66 -4.05
CA ALA A 30 -2.84 2.63 -3.56
C ALA A 30 -3.42 3.00 -2.18
N THR A 31 -4.67 2.65 -1.94
CA THR A 31 -5.31 2.88 -0.65
C THR A 31 -4.79 1.90 0.41
N ASN A 32 -4.83 2.30 1.69
CA ASN A 32 -4.44 1.39 2.79
C ASN A 32 -5.25 0.09 2.81
N LEU A 33 -6.49 0.15 2.32
CA LEU A 33 -7.36 -1.01 2.20
C LEU A 33 -6.86 -1.98 1.11
N GLU A 34 -6.52 -1.47 -0.08
CA GLU A 34 -5.92 -2.26 -1.17
C GLU A 34 -4.60 -2.90 -0.70
N ILE A 35 -3.72 -2.11 -0.10
CA ILE A 35 -2.43 -2.59 0.45
C ILE A 35 -2.66 -3.71 1.46
N SER A 36 -3.58 -3.53 2.40
CA SER A 36 -3.87 -4.55 3.42
C SER A 36 -4.45 -5.82 2.82
N ALA A 37 -5.27 -5.71 1.78
CA ALA A 37 -5.90 -6.86 1.13
C ALA A 37 -4.88 -7.69 0.34
N SER A 38 -4.08 -7.06 -0.53
CA SER A 38 -3.09 -7.79 -1.35
C SER A 38 -1.97 -8.36 -0.48
N CYS A 39 -1.48 -7.61 0.53
CA CYS A 39 -0.51 -8.15 1.50
C CYS A 39 -1.06 -9.37 2.23
N LYS A 40 -2.35 -9.35 2.59
CA LYS A 40 -2.97 -10.51 3.26
C LYS A 40 -3.08 -11.72 2.34
N SER A 41 -3.54 -11.53 1.11
CA SER A 41 -3.63 -12.59 0.09
C SER A 41 -2.26 -13.24 -0.15
N TYR A 42 -1.24 -12.40 -0.36
CA TYR A 42 0.14 -12.81 -0.52
C TYR A 42 0.67 -13.62 0.68
N CYS A 43 0.49 -13.11 1.90
CA CYS A 43 1.01 -13.75 3.10
C CYS A 43 0.25 -15.02 3.48
N ASP A 44 -1.06 -15.08 3.22
CA ASP A 44 -1.83 -16.31 3.37
C ASP A 44 -1.31 -17.38 2.40
N LYS A 45 -0.95 -17.00 1.16
CA LYS A 45 -0.30 -17.89 0.21
C LYS A 45 1.11 -18.29 0.64
N ALA A 46 1.89 -17.36 1.17
CA ALA A 46 3.21 -17.64 1.72
C ALA A 46 3.13 -18.69 2.83
N ARG A 47 2.16 -18.58 3.76
CA ARG A 47 1.93 -19.61 4.79
C ARG A 47 1.41 -20.93 4.21
N GLU A 48 0.56 -20.90 3.19
CA GLU A 48 0.14 -22.13 2.50
C GLU A 48 1.34 -22.90 1.93
N CYS A 49 2.33 -22.17 1.43
CA CYS A 49 3.51 -22.74 0.79
C CYS A 49 4.67 -23.02 1.75
N ASP A 50 4.72 -22.32 2.89
CA ASP A 50 5.72 -22.46 3.94
C ASP A 50 5.05 -22.24 5.32
N GLU A 51 4.86 -23.33 6.07
CA GLU A 51 4.16 -23.31 7.35
C GLU A 51 4.87 -22.49 8.44
N ASP A 52 6.17 -22.20 8.26
CA ASP A 52 6.97 -21.39 9.19
C ASP A 52 6.68 -19.89 9.04
N VAL A 53 5.97 -19.47 7.99
CA VAL A 53 5.63 -18.06 7.77
C VAL A 53 4.56 -17.59 8.74
N SER A 54 4.87 -16.57 9.54
CA SER A 54 3.87 -15.86 10.34
C SER A 54 3.11 -14.86 9.47
N VAL A 55 1.82 -15.11 9.17
CA VAL A 55 1.00 -14.19 8.34
C VAL A 55 0.94 -12.79 8.94
N ASP A 56 0.80 -12.66 10.26
CA ASP A 56 0.69 -11.33 10.87
C ASP A 56 1.98 -10.53 10.74
N GLU A 57 3.14 -11.18 10.91
CA GLU A 57 4.44 -10.54 10.71
C GLU A 57 4.66 -10.21 9.23
N CYS A 58 4.34 -11.14 8.34
CA CYS A 58 4.43 -10.95 6.89
C CYS A 58 3.55 -9.79 6.41
N VAL A 59 2.31 -9.68 6.89
CA VAL A 59 1.39 -8.59 6.51
C VAL A 59 1.91 -7.25 7.00
N ASN A 60 2.39 -7.17 8.24
CA ASN A 60 2.94 -5.93 8.78
C ASN A 60 4.18 -5.49 8.00
N ASP A 61 5.12 -6.41 7.74
CA ASP A 61 6.31 -6.15 6.96
C ASP A 61 5.96 -5.71 5.52
N CYS A 62 5.02 -6.40 4.87
CA CYS A 62 4.51 -6.04 3.55
C CYS A 62 3.92 -4.62 3.52
N LYS A 63 3.08 -4.27 4.50
CA LYS A 63 2.46 -2.94 4.59
C LYS A 63 3.49 -1.84 4.82
N ASP A 64 4.47 -2.07 5.70
CA ASP A 64 5.53 -1.11 5.99
C ASP A 64 6.40 -0.87 4.76
N LYS A 65 6.74 -1.95 4.06
CA LYS A 65 7.55 -1.93 2.85
C LYS A 65 6.83 -1.22 1.70
N ILE A 66 5.56 -1.54 1.41
CA ILE A 66 4.76 -0.84 0.40
C ILE A 66 4.49 0.62 0.79
N GLY A 67 4.31 0.92 2.08
CA GLY A 67 4.13 2.28 2.56
C GLY A 67 5.32 3.20 2.31
N ASN A 68 6.51 2.64 2.05
CA ASN A 68 7.73 3.39 1.71
C ASN A 68 7.90 3.64 0.20
N CYS A 69 7.01 3.11 -0.64
CA CYS A 69 7.07 3.22 -2.10
C CYS A 69 6.43 4.49 -2.65
N MET A 70 6.83 4.88 -3.86
CA MET A 70 6.08 5.89 -4.61
C MET A 70 4.71 5.36 -5.04
N ALA A 71 3.76 6.27 -5.27
CA ALA A 71 2.36 5.95 -5.52
C ALA A 71 2.10 5.03 -6.74
N ASP A 72 2.87 5.20 -7.80
CA ASP A 72 2.89 4.37 -8.99
C ASP A 72 3.52 2.99 -8.74
N GLU A 73 4.66 2.97 -8.03
CA GLU A 73 5.35 1.73 -7.63
C GLU A 73 4.49 0.87 -6.68
N GLN A 74 3.69 1.50 -5.82
CA GLN A 74 2.76 0.80 -4.94
C GLN A 74 1.75 -0.02 -5.74
N ARG A 75 1.18 0.52 -6.82
CA ARG A 75 0.15 -0.21 -7.59
C ARG A 75 0.75 -1.39 -8.35
N GLU A 76 1.89 -1.17 -9.00
CA GLU A 76 2.62 -2.25 -9.70
C GLU A 76 2.99 -3.37 -8.71
N THR A 77 3.49 -3.00 -7.53
CA THR A 77 3.80 -3.95 -6.46
C THR A 77 2.58 -4.74 -5.99
N LEU A 78 1.41 -4.10 -5.86
CA LEU A 78 0.19 -4.80 -5.44
C LEU A 78 -0.33 -5.75 -6.50
N ASP A 79 -0.32 -5.34 -7.77
CA ASP A 79 -0.71 -6.20 -8.90
C ASP A 79 0.20 -7.44 -8.97
N ASP A 80 1.51 -7.26 -8.77
CA ASP A 80 2.46 -8.36 -8.72
C ASP A 80 2.23 -9.30 -7.53
N LEU A 81 1.99 -8.75 -6.32
CA LEU A 81 1.66 -9.56 -5.14
C LEU A 81 0.40 -10.38 -5.32
N ASP A 82 -0.64 -9.80 -5.93
CA ASP A 82 -1.91 -10.50 -6.21
C ASP A 82 -1.74 -11.57 -7.30
N SER A 83 -0.89 -11.32 -8.31
CA SER A 83 -0.50 -12.34 -9.29
C SER A 83 0.23 -13.50 -8.61
N CYS A 84 1.24 -13.20 -7.78
CA CYS A 84 1.98 -14.22 -7.04
C CYS A 84 1.06 -15.04 -6.12
N ALA A 85 0.15 -14.39 -5.40
CA ALA A 85 -0.78 -15.08 -4.50
C ALA A 85 -1.67 -16.10 -5.22
N SER A 86 -1.87 -15.93 -6.53
CA SER A 86 -2.64 -16.85 -7.38
C SER A 86 -1.84 -18.04 -7.92
N ASP A 87 -0.50 -18.01 -7.82
CA ASP A 87 0.39 -19.06 -8.35
C ASP A 87 0.44 -20.32 -7.47
N ALA A 88 0.91 -21.44 -8.02
CA ALA A 88 1.20 -22.62 -7.21
C ALA A 88 2.46 -22.42 -6.36
N CYS A 89 2.63 -23.15 -5.26
CA CYS A 89 3.76 -22.94 -4.35
C CYS A 89 5.16 -23.08 -4.99
N GLY A 90 5.30 -23.91 -6.03
CA GLY A 90 6.55 -24.01 -6.78
C GLY A 90 6.87 -22.77 -7.63
N GLU A 91 5.85 -22.00 -8.00
CA GLU A 91 5.92 -20.79 -8.81
C GLU A 91 5.89 -19.53 -7.93
N PHE A 92 5.21 -19.57 -6.78
CA PHE A 92 5.14 -18.51 -5.77
C PHE A 92 6.53 -18.05 -5.29
N GLY A 93 7.42 -18.99 -4.98
CA GLY A 93 8.79 -18.68 -4.57
C GLY A 93 9.63 -18.04 -5.67
N ALA A 94 9.32 -18.35 -6.94
CA ALA A 94 9.95 -17.69 -8.08
C ALA A 94 9.32 -16.32 -8.37
N CYS A 95 8.01 -16.18 -8.15
CA CYS A 95 7.26 -14.94 -8.30
C CYS A 95 7.74 -13.91 -7.29
N THR A 96 7.95 -14.27 -6.04
CA THR A 96 8.51 -13.35 -5.01
C THR A 96 9.92 -12.86 -5.31
N VAL A 97 10.74 -13.69 -5.94
CA VAL A 97 12.09 -13.34 -6.38
C VAL A 97 12.10 -12.58 -7.71
N GLY A 98 11.11 -12.84 -8.58
CA GLY A 98 11.00 -12.32 -9.94
C GLY A 98 10.13 -11.07 -10.10
N ALA A 99 9.17 -10.85 -9.19
CA ALA A 99 8.24 -9.73 -9.12
C ALA A 99 8.92 -8.41 -8.77
N GLY A 100 10.25 -8.33 -8.91
CA GLY A 100 11.00 -7.08 -8.84
C GLY A 100 10.49 -6.22 -7.70
N LEU A 101 10.30 -6.81 -6.51
CA LEU A 101 9.83 -6.12 -5.33
C LEU A 101 10.97 -5.22 -4.83
N GLN A 102 11.60 -4.46 -5.72
CA GLN A 102 12.58 -3.42 -5.48
C GLN A 102 12.09 -2.47 -4.41
N CYS A 103 10.79 -2.23 -4.44
CA CYS A 103 10.13 -1.34 -3.54
C CYS A 103 9.84 -2.00 -2.17
N THR A 104 9.50 -3.29 -2.16
CA THR A 104 9.19 -4.03 -0.92
C THR A 104 10.46 -4.58 -0.25
N PHE A 105 11.39 -5.14 -1.02
CA PHE A 105 12.58 -5.90 -0.61
C PHE A 105 13.93 -5.29 -1.02
N GLY A 106 13.97 -4.19 -1.78
CA GLY A 106 15.18 -3.37 -1.93
C GLY A 106 16.31 -3.97 -2.79
N LEU A 107 16.00 -4.65 -3.90
CA LEU A 107 16.98 -5.30 -4.80
C LEU A 107 17.25 -4.57 -6.13
#